data_AF-A0A0D2D7K7-F1
#
_entry.id   AF-A0A0D2D7K7-F1
#
_cell.length_a   1.000
_cell.length_b   1.000
_cell.length_c   1.000
_cell.angle_alpha   90.00
_cell.angle_beta   90.00
_cell.angle_gamma   90.00
#
_symmetry.space_group_name_H-M   'P 1'
#
loop_
_entity.id
_entity.type
_entity.pdbx_description
1 polymer ?
#
loop_
_entity_poly.entity_id
_entity_poly.type
_entity_poly.pdbx_seq_one_letter_code
_entity_poly.pdbx_strand_id
1 'polypeptide(L)'
;MAKTKTKANSRQKDILRSTTSPLVKSVPKKSQKSIEDLLTEAAELLEQSQPELALPLAEEALKRLEAERQEQHAPKEDEIDIDDLLSLAAQGVPTLPSVLTLNAEIQVALGDVESARRNFTRATHIDKDGALISAEPWLWLAQLCEEGGAESIKYFEQACEVLRNEIEVLEEAVNEMDTGSDGDAGTKRVLDEKKSKLADALCAMAEVYMTDLSWENDAESRCESLVTEAVAVCPEYLSAGVLQTLASVRISQERIEDSRTALKRSLDIWWKDVSSTSSDEGPKESGRAEGGEEGTVVGGGEDGRKPDFATRVSLSRLLMEVQLEPLAMSVLEGLVREDDQSVECWYLGGWCQVLISQKPDADAVPEAAAKCHETAKQWLENCLRLYRVLGYEDERLREHAVELVHGLNKELGVEGEMDEEEGDPWEDVDDQDDEEEGDDEDLEIEGEGEDEVGGHPGARAWDEDVEMT
;
A
#
# COMPACT_ATOMS: atom_id res chain seq x y z
N MET A 1 61.14 -58.57 12.06
CA MET A 1 61.25 -57.28 11.36
C MET A 1 61.35 -56.17 12.44
N ALA A 2 61.12 -54.87 12.15
CA ALA A 2 61.35 -53.74 13.08
C ALA A 2 60.74 -53.96 14.49
N LYS A 3 61.36 -53.63 15.64
CA LYS A 3 62.01 -52.38 16.13
C LYS A 3 60.98 -51.24 16.34
N THR A 4 60.87 -50.53 17.49
CA THR A 4 61.71 -50.46 18.72
C THR A 4 60.94 -50.03 20.01
N LYS A 5 61.66 -49.90 21.15
CA LYS A 5 61.22 -49.51 22.53
C LYS A 5 60.75 -48.02 22.62
N THR A 6 60.23 -47.42 23.71
CA THR A 6 60.58 -47.46 25.18
C THR A 6 59.43 -46.78 26.01
N LYS A 7 58.95 -47.27 27.17
CA LYS A 7 59.29 -46.91 28.60
C LYS A 7 59.82 -45.46 28.87
N ALA A 8 59.62 -44.79 30.03
CA ALA A 8 58.64 -44.87 31.16
C ALA A 8 58.88 -43.75 32.24
N ASN A 9 57.87 -43.44 33.07
CA ASN A 9 57.91 -42.95 34.48
C ASN A 9 58.45 -41.56 34.92
N SER A 10 57.58 -40.74 35.56
CA SER A 10 57.76 -39.98 36.85
C SER A 10 56.42 -39.28 37.20
N ARG A 11 55.74 -39.41 38.36
CA ARG A 11 55.99 -38.88 39.74
C ARG A 11 56.24 -37.35 39.77
N GLN A 12 55.59 -36.49 40.58
CA GLN A 12 54.79 -36.56 41.85
C GLN A 12 53.45 -35.76 41.72
N LYS A 13 52.38 -35.83 42.54
CA LYS A 13 52.11 -35.93 44.01
C LYS A 13 52.34 -34.63 44.82
N ASP A 14 51.44 -34.13 45.70
CA ASP A 14 50.03 -34.47 45.99
C ASP A 14 49.04 -33.37 45.45
N ILE A 15 48.18 -32.57 46.13
CA ILE A 15 47.79 -32.30 47.54
C ILE A 15 46.26 -32.01 47.64
N LEU A 16 45.61 -32.66 48.62
CA LEU A 16 44.36 -32.36 49.38
C LEU A 16 43.24 -31.39 48.88
N ARG A 17 42.00 -31.93 48.85
CA ARG A 17 40.71 -31.38 49.41
C ARG A 17 40.10 -30.08 48.81
N SER A 18 38.78 -29.83 48.88
CA SER A 18 37.60 -30.72 48.92
C SER A 18 36.34 -29.91 48.55
N THR A 19 35.48 -30.50 47.71
CA THR A 19 34.02 -30.28 47.62
C THR A 19 33.35 -29.13 48.43
N THR A 20 33.05 -28.00 47.78
CA THR A 20 31.76 -27.29 47.88
C THR A 20 31.65 -26.30 46.72
N SER A 21 30.77 -26.60 45.75
CA SER A 21 30.43 -25.67 44.66
C SER A 21 28.96 -25.26 44.78
N PRO A 22 28.62 -23.96 44.83
CA PRO A 22 27.33 -23.49 44.37
C PRO A 22 27.33 -23.64 42.84
N LEU A 23 26.45 -24.49 42.30
CA LEU A 23 26.38 -24.72 40.85
C LEU A 23 25.62 -23.58 40.15
N VAL A 24 26.24 -22.40 40.10
CA VAL A 24 25.79 -21.33 39.19
C VAL A 24 26.12 -21.78 37.77
N LYS A 25 25.16 -22.46 37.14
CA LYS A 25 25.14 -22.59 35.69
C LYS A 25 25.00 -21.18 35.12
N SER A 26 26.08 -20.61 34.62
CA SER A 26 25.99 -19.46 33.74
C SER A 26 25.09 -19.86 32.57
N VAL A 27 23.92 -19.23 32.46
CA VAL A 27 23.15 -19.26 31.22
C VAL A 27 24.10 -18.82 30.12
N PRO A 28 24.25 -19.56 29.02
CA PRO A 28 25.07 -19.08 27.91
C PRO A 28 24.46 -17.75 27.46
N LYS A 29 25.24 -16.66 27.45
CA LYS A 29 24.82 -15.44 26.75
C LYS A 29 24.45 -15.89 25.34
N LYS A 30 23.18 -15.74 24.95
CA LYS A 30 22.82 -15.78 23.52
C LYS A 30 23.75 -14.81 22.82
N SER A 31 24.30 -15.19 21.66
CA SER A 31 25.00 -14.21 20.83
C SER A 31 23.96 -13.15 20.48
N GLN A 32 24.16 -11.94 20.99
CA GLN A 32 23.23 -10.85 20.77
C GLN A 32 23.49 -10.36 19.35
N LYS A 33 22.49 -10.47 18.46
CA LYS A 33 22.56 -9.95 17.10
C LYS A 33 22.95 -8.47 17.14
N SER A 34 23.75 -8.00 16.19
CA SER A 34 24.07 -6.58 16.05
C SER A 34 22.82 -5.76 15.68
N ILE A 35 22.95 -4.43 15.67
CA ILE A 35 21.86 -3.55 15.20
C ILE A 35 21.62 -3.79 13.69
N GLU A 36 22.69 -3.92 12.90
CA GLU A 36 22.66 -4.29 11.48
C GLU A 36 21.93 -5.63 11.24
N ASP A 37 22.34 -6.72 11.91
CA ASP A 37 21.71 -8.05 11.80
C ASP A 37 20.19 -8.03 12.08
N LEU A 38 19.74 -7.15 13.00
CA LEU A 38 18.32 -7.04 13.37
C LEU A 38 17.51 -6.28 12.33
N LEU A 39 18.10 -5.26 11.71
CA LEU A 39 17.45 -4.44 10.68
C LEU A 39 17.35 -5.18 9.36
N THR A 40 18.38 -5.94 8.98
CA THR A 40 18.32 -6.82 7.81
C THR A 40 17.24 -7.89 7.99
N GLU A 41 17.18 -8.56 9.15
CA GLU A 41 16.13 -9.55 9.43
C GLU A 41 14.72 -8.92 9.47
N ALA A 42 14.58 -7.68 9.98
CA ALA A 42 13.31 -6.97 9.97
C ALA A 42 12.86 -6.58 8.55
N ALA A 43 13.78 -6.10 7.70
CA ALA A 43 13.50 -5.78 6.30
C ALA A 43 13.15 -7.04 5.49
N GLU A 44 13.94 -8.12 5.63
CA GLU A 44 13.65 -9.42 5.02
C GLU A 44 12.26 -9.96 5.42
N LEU A 45 11.81 -9.73 6.67
CA LEU A 45 10.48 -10.13 7.14
C LEU A 45 9.35 -9.22 6.61
N LEU A 46 9.60 -7.92 6.45
CA LEU A 46 8.66 -6.99 5.82
C LEU A 46 8.45 -7.34 4.34
N GLU A 47 9.53 -7.59 3.59
CA GLU A 47 9.49 -8.07 2.20
C GLU A 47 8.72 -9.41 2.06
N GLN A 48 8.73 -10.25 3.09
CA GLN A 48 8.00 -11.52 3.15
C GLN A 48 6.57 -11.40 3.73
N SER A 49 6.03 -10.17 3.83
CA SER A 49 4.69 -9.87 4.38
C SER A 49 4.47 -10.43 5.80
N GLN A 50 5.48 -10.33 6.67
CA GLN A 50 5.44 -10.77 8.07
C GLN A 50 5.79 -9.63 9.05
N PRO A 51 5.05 -8.49 9.02
CA PRO A 51 5.40 -7.30 9.79
C PRO A 51 5.30 -7.52 11.32
N GLU A 52 4.48 -8.46 11.79
CA GLU A 52 4.36 -8.83 13.21
C GLU A 52 5.65 -9.48 13.75
N LEU A 53 6.43 -10.11 12.88
CA LEU A 53 7.74 -10.68 13.19
C LEU A 53 8.87 -9.66 12.99
N ALA A 54 8.69 -8.69 12.09
CA ALA A 54 9.64 -7.62 11.84
C ALA A 54 9.69 -6.58 12.98
N LEU A 55 8.52 -6.14 13.48
CA LEU A 55 8.43 -5.04 14.45
C LEU A 55 9.30 -5.24 15.71
N PRO A 56 9.27 -6.41 16.41
CA PRO A 56 10.05 -6.59 17.64
C PRO A 56 11.57 -6.57 17.43
N LEU A 57 12.04 -6.75 16.19
CA LEU A 57 13.44 -6.65 15.81
C LEU A 57 13.82 -5.19 15.52
N ALA A 58 12.97 -4.48 14.79
CA ALA A 58 13.12 -3.06 14.46
C ALA A 58 13.06 -2.16 15.70
N GLU A 59 12.16 -2.45 16.65
CA GLU A 59 12.06 -1.73 17.93
C GLU A 59 13.29 -1.94 18.82
N GLU A 60 13.79 -3.19 18.92
CA GLU A 60 14.99 -3.52 19.70
C GLU A 60 16.26 -2.93 19.06
N ALA A 61 16.31 -2.81 17.73
CA ALA A 61 17.35 -2.09 17.01
C ALA A 61 17.31 -0.58 17.32
N LEU A 62 16.14 0.06 17.17
CA LEU A 62 15.91 1.48 17.47
C LEU A 62 16.32 1.83 18.92
N LYS A 63 15.81 1.05 19.87
CA LYS A 63 16.05 1.22 21.31
C LYS A 63 17.53 1.10 21.70
N ARG A 64 18.29 0.21 21.04
CA ARG A 64 19.75 0.12 21.25
C ARG A 64 20.48 1.31 20.64
N LEU A 65 20.12 1.70 19.43
CA LEU A 65 20.75 2.85 18.75
C LEU A 65 20.52 4.15 19.54
N GLU A 66 19.32 4.35 20.08
CA GLU A 66 19.00 5.47 20.98
C GLU A 66 19.80 5.41 22.28
N ALA A 67 19.99 4.22 22.87
CA ALA A 67 20.80 4.05 24.09
C ALA A 67 22.30 4.29 23.84
N GLU A 68 22.86 3.75 22.75
CA GLU A 68 24.25 3.96 22.35
C GLU A 68 24.52 5.44 22.05
N ARG A 69 23.56 6.16 21.46
CA ARG A 69 23.62 7.62 21.28
C ARG A 69 23.56 8.36 22.62
N GLN A 70 22.68 7.97 23.54
CA GLN A 70 22.59 8.58 24.88
C GLN A 70 23.85 8.36 25.74
N GLU A 71 24.59 7.27 25.55
CA GLU A 71 25.88 7.06 26.22
C GLU A 71 27.03 7.89 25.59
N GLN A 72 26.90 8.29 24.32
CA GLN A 72 27.91 9.07 23.59
C GLN A 72 27.75 10.59 23.74
N HIS A 73 26.53 11.12 23.73
CA HIS A 73 26.30 12.56 23.90
C HIS A 73 26.36 12.99 25.38
N ALA A 74 27.39 13.77 25.72
CA ALA A 74 27.36 14.63 26.90
C ALA A 74 26.33 15.78 26.70
N PRO A 75 25.83 16.45 27.76
CA PRO A 75 24.67 17.36 27.66
C PRO A 75 25.03 18.75 27.11
N LYS A 76 25.55 18.79 25.88
CA LYS A 76 25.83 19.97 25.04
C LYS A 76 25.78 19.53 23.58
N GLU A 77 25.25 20.39 22.72
CA GLU A 77 24.87 20.08 21.34
C GLU A 77 23.75 19.00 21.27
N ASP A 78 22.51 19.47 21.42
CA ASP A 78 21.26 18.70 21.20
C ASP A 78 20.94 18.51 19.70
N GLU A 79 21.68 19.20 18.83
CA GLU A 79 21.53 19.20 17.38
C GLU A 79 22.27 17.99 16.78
N ILE A 80 21.63 17.29 15.85
CA ILE A 80 22.19 16.09 15.21
C ILE A 80 22.93 16.54 13.95
N ASP A 81 24.23 16.31 13.89
CA ASP A 81 25.03 16.64 12.71
C ASP A 81 24.74 15.64 11.58
N ILE A 82 24.29 16.15 10.43
CA ILE A 82 23.95 15.36 9.26
C ILE A 82 25.22 14.83 8.56
N ASP A 83 26.34 15.55 8.62
CA ASP A 83 27.61 15.11 8.01
C ASP A 83 28.18 13.87 8.74
N ASP A 84 28.04 13.80 10.07
CA ASP A 84 28.40 12.61 10.84
C ASP A 84 27.46 11.42 10.53
N LEU A 85 26.16 11.66 10.34
CA LEU A 85 25.23 10.59 9.92
C LEU A 85 25.51 10.10 8.50
N LEU A 86 25.84 10.99 7.55
CA LEU A 86 26.26 10.65 6.19
C LEU A 86 27.56 9.84 6.19
N SER A 87 28.51 10.23 7.05
CA SER A 87 29.75 9.49 7.29
C SER A 87 29.51 8.07 7.83
N LEU A 88 28.52 7.90 8.73
CA LEU A 88 28.11 6.58 9.24
C LEU A 88 27.40 5.73 8.17
N ALA A 89 26.45 6.30 7.43
CA ALA A 89 25.74 5.62 6.35
C ALA A 89 26.70 5.14 5.24
N ALA A 90 27.69 5.97 4.85
CA ALA A 90 28.73 5.61 3.89
C ALA A 90 29.68 4.48 4.38
N GLN A 91 29.66 4.16 5.67
CA GLN A 91 30.37 3.02 6.27
C GLN A 91 29.46 1.77 6.45
N GLY A 92 28.19 1.84 6.03
CA GLY A 92 27.19 0.80 6.25
C GLY A 92 26.61 0.76 7.68
N VAL A 93 26.89 1.77 8.51
CA VAL A 93 26.40 1.82 9.90
C VAL A 93 24.97 2.37 9.91
N PRO A 94 23.99 1.67 10.53
CA PRO A 94 22.61 2.16 10.63
C PRO A 94 22.52 3.53 11.31
N THR A 95 21.75 4.44 10.72
CA THR A 95 21.52 5.80 11.24
C THR A 95 20.15 5.88 11.93
N LEU A 96 19.99 6.83 12.85
CA LEU A 96 18.69 7.00 13.53
C LEU A 96 17.53 7.28 12.54
N PRO A 97 17.70 8.12 11.50
CA PRO A 97 16.67 8.28 10.46
C PRO A 97 16.30 6.99 9.75
N SER A 98 17.25 6.17 9.28
CA SER A 98 16.89 4.95 8.52
C SER A 98 16.21 3.88 9.39
N VAL A 99 16.58 3.80 10.67
CA VAL A 99 15.89 2.91 11.62
C VAL A 99 14.48 3.41 11.97
N LEU A 100 14.27 4.72 12.05
CA LEU A 100 12.92 5.30 12.24
C LEU A 100 12.03 5.03 11.02
N THR A 101 12.56 5.17 9.81
CA THR A 101 11.84 4.88 8.55
C THR A 101 11.38 3.42 8.52
N LEU A 102 12.28 2.44 8.72
CA LEU A 102 11.90 1.01 8.72
C LEU A 102 10.89 0.66 9.82
N ASN A 103 11.02 1.24 11.03
CA ASN A 103 10.01 1.05 12.08
C ASN A 103 8.63 1.59 11.63
N ALA A 104 8.60 2.73 10.96
CA ALA A 104 7.37 3.36 10.49
C ALA A 104 6.72 2.57 9.33
N GLU A 105 7.51 2.06 8.38
CA GLU A 105 7.02 1.20 7.27
C GLU A 105 6.39 -0.10 7.80
N ILE A 106 7.03 -0.75 8.78
CA ILE A 106 6.45 -1.92 9.47
C ILE A 106 5.15 -1.53 10.21
N GLN A 107 5.09 -0.34 10.81
CA GLN A 107 3.89 0.16 11.50
C GLN A 107 2.74 0.46 10.53
N VAL A 108 3.01 0.99 9.33
CA VAL A 108 2.00 1.11 8.25
C VAL A 108 1.47 -0.27 7.86
N ALA A 109 2.36 -1.26 7.68
CA ALA A 109 1.96 -2.63 7.33
C ALA A 109 1.15 -3.35 8.44
N LEU A 110 1.12 -2.81 9.66
CA LEU A 110 0.30 -3.28 10.80
C LEU A 110 -0.94 -2.40 11.05
N GLY A 111 -1.13 -1.31 10.30
CA GLY A 111 -2.20 -0.34 10.55
C GLY A 111 -1.96 0.62 11.73
N ASP A 112 -0.78 0.62 12.36
CA ASP A 112 -0.42 1.60 13.42
C ASP A 112 0.02 2.93 12.79
N VAL A 113 -0.97 3.64 12.24
CA VAL A 113 -0.81 4.95 11.59
C VAL A 113 -0.24 6.00 12.55
N GLU A 114 -0.61 5.97 13.84
CA GLU A 114 -0.13 6.95 14.82
C GLU A 114 1.39 6.80 15.08
N SER A 115 1.85 5.56 15.33
CA SER A 115 3.28 5.31 15.53
C SER A 115 4.08 5.52 14.25
N ALA A 116 3.55 5.12 13.09
CA ALA A 116 4.18 5.35 11.80
C ALA A 116 4.38 6.85 11.54
N ARG A 117 3.31 7.66 11.60
CA ARG A 117 3.36 9.11 11.44
C ARG A 117 4.32 9.77 12.42
N ARG A 118 4.32 9.34 13.69
CA ARG A 118 5.28 9.80 14.72
C ARG A 118 6.73 9.49 14.33
N ASN A 119 7.02 8.29 13.83
CA ASN A 119 8.38 7.89 13.46
C ASN A 119 8.86 8.54 12.15
N PHE A 120 8.02 8.64 11.11
CA PHE A 120 8.35 9.43 9.90
C PHE A 120 8.58 10.90 10.24
N THR A 121 7.73 11.52 11.07
CA THR A 121 7.92 12.91 11.53
C THR A 121 9.26 13.09 12.25
N ARG A 122 9.65 12.14 13.10
CA ARG A 122 10.96 12.17 13.76
C ARG A 122 12.12 12.02 12.77
N ALA A 123 11.97 11.22 11.73
CA ALA A 123 12.99 11.02 10.71
C ALA A 123 13.20 12.29 9.86
N THR A 124 12.13 12.89 9.34
CA THR A 124 12.19 14.12 8.54
C THR A 124 12.60 15.36 9.34
N HIS A 125 12.41 15.38 10.66
CA HIS A 125 12.96 16.45 11.51
C HIS A 125 14.50 16.39 11.63
N ILE A 126 15.11 15.22 11.41
CA ILE A 126 16.56 15.00 11.46
C ILE A 126 17.15 15.18 10.06
N ASP A 127 16.59 14.50 9.07
CA ASP A 127 16.99 14.56 7.67
C ASP A 127 15.87 15.21 6.84
N LYS A 128 15.87 16.55 6.82
CA LYS A 128 14.84 17.36 6.14
C LYS A 128 14.98 17.29 4.62
N ASP A 129 16.22 17.38 4.17
CA ASP A 129 16.61 17.50 2.77
C ASP A 129 16.72 16.11 2.09
N GLY A 130 16.44 15.03 2.83
CA GLY A 130 16.37 13.64 2.34
C GLY A 130 17.73 12.99 2.03
N ALA A 131 18.84 13.52 2.54
CA ALA A 131 20.19 13.08 2.19
C ALA A 131 20.56 11.66 2.66
N LEU A 132 19.78 11.08 3.58
CA LEU A 132 19.93 9.73 4.15
C LEU A 132 18.73 8.83 3.87
N ILE A 133 17.52 9.38 3.98
CA ILE A 133 16.24 8.63 3.92
C ILE A 133 15.38 8.97 2.71
N SER A 134 15.83 9.91 1.87
CA SER A 134 15.13 10.36 0.68
C SER A 134 13.71 10.89 0.97
N ALA A 135 12.83 10.86 -0.04
CA ALA A 135 11.52 11.47 -0.02
C ALA A 135 10.41 10.56 0.56
N GLU A 136 10.67 9.26 0.67
CA GLU A 136 9.69 8.25 1.08
C GLU A 136 8.99 8.60 2.42
N PRO A 137 9.68 9.07 3.48
CA PRO A 137 9.01 9.55 4.70
C PRO A 137 8.11 10.77 4.50
N TRP A 138 8.44 11.69 3.58
CA TRP A 138 7.58 12.82 3.25
C TRP A 138 6.34 12.37 2.46
N LEU A 139 6.48 11.41 1.54
CA LEU A 139 5.36 10.80 0.82
C LEU A 139 4.40 10.07 1.77
N TRP A 140 4.93 9.30 2.73
CA TRP A 140 4.13 8.66 3.78
C TRP A 140 3.41 9.67 4.67
N LEU A 141 4.07 10.75 5.10
CA LEU A 141 3.41 11.81 5.89
C LEU A 141 2.27 12.49 5.14
N ALA A 142 2.37 12.61 3.80
CA ALA A 142 1.31 13.16 2.97
C ALA A 142 0.07 12.26 2.90
N GLN A 143 0.26 10.93 2.78
CA GLN A 143 -0.82 9.94 2.74
C GLN A 143 -1.44 9.65 4.11
N LEU A 144 -0.64 9.69 5.18
CA LEU A 144 -1.06 9.43 6.57
C LEU A 144 -1.52 10.71 7.30
N CYS A 145 -1.92 11.75 6.56
CA CYS A 145 -2.31 13.03 7.12
C CYS A 145 -3.81 13.05 7.49
N GLU A 146 -4.12 13.07 8.79
CA GLU A 146 -5.50 13.14 9.32
C GLU A 146 -6.27 14.41 8.90
N GLU A 147 -5.57 15.52 8.59
CA GLU A 147 -6.21 16.76 8.11
C GLU A 147 -6.41 16.77 6.57
N GLY A 148 -5.74 15.88 5.85
CA GLY A 148 -5.75 15.80 4.38
C GLY A 148 -5.31 17.10 3.69
N GLY A 149 -5.87 17.33 2.50
CA GLY A 149 -5.92 18.63 1.83
C GLY A 149 -4.63 19.44 1.85
N ALA A 150 -4.71 20.64 2.43
CA ALA A 150 -3.62 21.62 2.41
C ALA A 150 -2.42 21.24 3.30
N GLU A 151 -2.54 20.26 4.19
CA GLU A 151 -1.41 19.74 4.97
C GLU A 151 -0.71 18.59 4.21
N SER A 152 -1.48 17.67 3.60
CA SER A 152 -0.95 16.67 2.65
C SER A 152 -0.16 17.32 1.50
N ILE A 153 -0.67 18.43 0.94
CA ILE A 153 0.03 19.19 -0.11
C ILE A 153 1.42 19.67 0.35
N LYS A 154 1.61 20.11 1.60
CA LYS A 154 2.93 20.55 2.10
C LYS A 154 3.93 19.40 2.17
N TYR A 155 3.47 18.24 2.63
CA TYR A 155 4.31 17.04 2.70
C TYR A 155 4.69 16.54 1.29
N PHE A 156 3.76 16.57 0.32
CA PHE A 156 4.09 16.30 -1.08
C PHE A 156 5.00 17.36 -1.71
N GLU A 157 4.86 18.65 -1.39
CA GLU A 157 5.75 19.71 -1.86
C GLU A 157 7.20 19.49 -1.36
N GLN A 158 7.39 19.06 -0.10
CA GLN A 158 8.71 18.68 0.43
C GLN A 158 9.26 17.39 -0.20
N ALA A 159 8.43 16.36 -0.39
CA ALA A 159 8.85 15.15 -1.12
C ALA A 159 9.33 15.48 -2.55
N CYS A 160 8.60 16.38 -3.24
CA CYS A 160 8.95 16.83 -4.58
C CYS A 160 10.17 17.78 -4.61
N GLU A 161 10.53 18.43 -3.51
CA GLU A 161 11.78 19.20 -3.40
C GLU A 161 12.98 18.24 -3.30
N VAL A 162 12.92 17.26 -2.40
CA VAL A 162 13.93 16.18 -2.27
C VAL A 162 14.13 15.43 -3.59
N LEU A 163 13.04 14.97 -4.22
CA LEU A 163 13.14 14.20 -5.47
C LEU A 163 13.73 15.01 -6.63
N ARG A 164 13.43 16.32 -6.74
CA ARG A 164 14.04 17.17 -7.79
C ARG A 164 15.55 17.33 -7.56
N ASN A 165 15.99 17.50 -6.31
CA ASN A 165 17.41 17.59 -5.97
C ASN A 165 18.17 16.28 -6.29
N GLU A 166 17.57 15.12 -5.97
CA GLU A 166 18.14 13.81 -6.32
C GLU A 166 18.21 13.59 -7.84
N ILE A 167 17.16 14.00 -8.57
CA ILE A 167 17.11 13.91 -10.03
C ILE A 167 18.20 14.79 -10.67
N GLU A 168 18.43 16.01 -10.19
CA GLU A 168 19.49 16.90 -10.71
C GLU A 168 20.88 16.24 -10.56
N VAL A 169 21.21 15.72 -9.37
CA VAL A 169 22.48 15.02 -9.10
C VAL A 169 22.64 13.75 -9.96
N LEU A 170 21.56 12.98 -10.15
CA LEU A 170 21.57 11.78 -10.98
C LEU A 170 21.67 12.11 -12.48
N GLU A 171 21.06 13.21 -12.95
CA GLU A 171 21.23 13.71 -14.31
C GLU A 171 22.66 14.19 -14.57
N GLU A 172 23.29 14.94 -13.66
CA GLU A 172 24.71 15.30 -13.79
C GLU A 172 25.59 14.04 -13.86
N ALA A 173 25.37 13.07 -12.97
CA ALA A 173 26.13 11.82 -12.94
C ALA A 173 26.00 10.99 -14.24
N VAL A 174 24.81 10.89 -14.83
CA VAL A 174 24.62 10.23 -16.13
C VAL A 174 25.30 11.01 -17.26
N ASN A 175 25.17 12.35 -17.28
CA ASN A 175 25.77 13.19 -18.32
C ASN A 175 27.30 13.20 -18.29
N GLU A 176 27.96 13.10 -17.13
CA GLU A 176 29.42 12.96 -17.06
C GLU A 176 29.93 11.57 -17.53
N MET A 177 29.11 10.52 -17.38
CA MET A 177 29.52 9.13 -17.62
C MET A 177 29.28 8.64 -19.06
N ASP A 178 28.56 9.37 -19.92
CA ASP A 178 28.34 9.08 -21.36
C ASP A 178 29.62 9.23 -22.23
N THR A 179 30.80 9.07 -21.63
CA THR A 179 32.10 9.05 -22.31
C THR A 179 32.67 7.65 -22.54
N GLY A 180 31.94 6.59 -22.13
CA GLY A 180 32.00 5.26 -22.75
C GLY A 180 32.35 4.07 -21.84
N SER A 181 31.37 3.54 -21.10
CA SER A 181 31.45 2.27 -20.38
C SER A 181 30.06 1.67 -20.12
N ASP A 182 29.90 0.35 -20.21
CA ASP A 182 28.62 -0.38 -20.02
C ASP A 182 28.08 -0.39 -18.57
N GLY A 183 28.51 0.55 -17.72
CA GLY A 183 28.01 0.73 -16.35
C GLY A 183 26.77 1.61 -16.23
N ASP A 184 26.40 2.32 -17.31
CA ASP A 184 25.31 3.30 -17.41
C ASP A 184 23.95 2.82 -16.86
N ALA A 185 23.56 1.58 -17.20
CA ALA A 185 22.22 1.06 -16.97
C ALA A 185 21.77 1.05 -15.49
N GLY A 186 22.70 1.06 -14.53
CA GLY A 186 22.38 1.15 -13.10
C GLY A 186 21.93 2.55 -12.69
N THR A 187 22.80 3.55 -12.86
CA THR A 187 22.51 4.95 -12.50
C THR A 187 21.28 5.48 -13.24
N LYS A 188 21.16 5.14 -14.53
CA LYS A 188 20.01 5.54 -15.35
C LYS A 188 18.70 4.92 -14.88
N ARG A 189 18.72 3.66 -14.42
CA ARG A 189 17.52 3.04 -13.83
C ARG A 189 17.08 3.75 -12.56
N VAL A 190 18.01 4.09 -11.66
CA VAL A 190 17.69 4.85 -10.44
C VAL A 190 17.14 6.23 -10.77
N LEU A 191 17.69 6.91 -11.78
CA LEU A 191 17.16 8.18 -12.29
C LEU A 191 15.71 8.05 -12.81
N ASP A 192 15.42 7.02 -13.60
CA ASP A 192 14.07 6.74 -14.12
C ASP A 192 13.08 6.39 -12.98
N GLU A 193 13.51 5.63 -11.97
CA GLU A 193 12.73 5.29 -10.77
C GLU A 193 12.41 6.54 -9.92
N LYS A 194 13.37 7.45 -9.73
CA LYS A 194 13.15 8.73 -9.04
C LYS A 194 12.23 9.67 -9.82
N LYS A 195 12.35 9.70 -11.15
CA LYS A 195 11.43 10.44 -12.04
C LYS A 195 10.02 9.90 -12.03
N SER A 196 9.83 8.59 -11.90
CA SER A 196 8.49 8.02 -11.64
C SER A 196 7.95 8.56 -10.32
N LYS A 197 8.68 8.37 -9.20
CA LYS A 197 8.24 8.81 -7.87
C LYS A 197 7.88 10.30 -7.80
N LEU A 198 8.60 11.17 -8.53
CA LEU A 198 8.24 12.59 -8.63
C LEU A 198 6.93 12.79 -9.41
N ALA A 199 6.74 12.11 -10.53
CA ALA A 199 5.49 12.18 -11.29
C ALA A 199 4.30 11.59 -10.51
N ASP A 200 4.51 10.50 -9.77
CA ASP A 200 3.50 9.85 -8.92
C ASP A 200 3.08 10.77 -7.76
N ALA A 201 4.04 11.49 -7.14
CA ALA A 201 3.75 12.51 -6.12
C ALA A 201 2.97 13.71 -6.70
N LEU A 202 3.34 14.20 -7.89
CA LEU A 202 2.60 15.26 -8.59
C LEU A 202 1.17 14.83 -8.97
N CYS A 203 0.96 13.55 -9.30
CA CYS A 203 -0.36 12.97 -9.52
C CYS A 203 -1.20 12.91 -8.23
N ALA A 204 -0.63 12.44 -7.13
CA ALA A 204 -1.30 12.46 -5.82
C ALA A 204 -1.69 13.87 -5.37
N MET A 205 -0.83 14.87 -5.61
CA MET A 205 -1.18 16.29 -5.38
C MET A 205 -2.37 16.74 -6.24
N ALA A 206 -2.44 16.34 -7.51
CA ALA A 206 -3.55 16.69 -8.39
C ALA A 206 -4.86 16.03 -7.93
N GLU A 207 -4.79 14.80 -7.41
CA GLU A 207 -5.94 14.08 -6.86
C GLU A 207 -6.47 14.75 -5.57
N VAL A 208 -5.59 15.25 -4.69
CA VAL A 208 -5.99 16.08 -3.53
C VAL A 208 -6.66 17.41 -3.94
N TYR A 209 -6.26 18.00 -5.08
CA TYR A 209 -6.97 19.15 -5.67
C TYR A 209 -8.28 18.77 -6.40
N MET A 210 -8.53 17.48 -6.65
CA MET A 210 -9.79 16.98 -7.20
C MET A 210 -10.77 16.49 -6.12
N THR A 211 -10.29 16.18 -4.91
CA THR A 211 -11.13 15.83 -3.76
C THR A 211 -11.21 16.98 -2.74
N ASP A 212 -10.21 17.12 -1.89
CA ASP A 212 -10.24 17.87 -0.64
C ASP A 212 -10.20 19.37 -0.89
N LEU A 213 -9.37 19.80 -1.84
CA LEU A 213 -9.17 21.19 -2.24
C LEU A 213 -9.94 21.55 -3.52
N SER A 214 -10.94 20.73 -3.91
CA SER A 214 -11.76 20.94 -5.12
C SER A 214 -12.58 22.25 -5.11
N TRP A 215 -12.73 22.88 -3.94
CA TRP A 215 -13.36 24.20 -3.79
C TRP A 215 -12.39 25.39 -3.92
N GLU A 216 -11.07 25.16 -4.06
CA GLU A 216 -10.11 26.26 -4.20
C GLU A 216 -10.11 26.89 -5.59
N ASN A 217 -9.91 28.20 -5.60
CA ASN A 217 -10.12 29.03 -6.80
C ASN A 217 -9.04 28.82 -7.88
N ASP A 218 -7.91 28.21 -7.53
CA ASP A 218 -6.84 27.82 -8.44
C ASP A 218 -6.75 26.30 -8.68
N ALA A 219 -7.65 25.48 -8.11
CA ALA A 219 -7.58 24.01 -8.16
C ALA A 219 -7.43 23.44 -9.59
N GLU A 220 -8.27 23.87 -10.55
CA GLU A 220 -8.14 23.45 -11.96
C GLU A 220 -6.75 23.80 -12.55
N SER A 221 -6.24 24.99 -12.21
CA SER A 221 -4.93 25.47 -12.68
C SER A 221 -3.76 24.76 -11.98
N ARG A 222 -3.95 24.27 -10.76
CA ARG A 222 -3.01 23.40 -10.05
C ARG A 222 -2.97 22.03 -10.72
N CYS A 223 -4.12 21.38 -10.89
CA CYS A 223 -4.23 20.09 -11.57
C CYS A 223 -3.59 20.12 -12.96
N GLU A 224 -3.90 21.12 -13.81
CA GLU A 224 -3.31 21.25 -15.15
C GLU A 224 -1.78 21.37 -15.10
N SER A 225 -1.25 22.13 -14.13
CA SER A 225 0.20 22.32 -13.97
C SER A 225 0.88 21.03 -13.49
N LEU A 226 0.32 20.39 -12.47
CA LEU A 226 0.85 19.16 -11.84
C LEU A 226 0.90 18.00 -12.84
N VAL A 227 -0.20 17.71 -13.56
CA VAL A 227 -0.19 16.62 -14.55
C VAL A 227 0.65 16.96 -15.79
N THR A 228 0.85 18.24 -16.11
CA THR A 228 1.76 18.64 -17.19
C THR A 228 3.22 18.43 -16.79
N GLU A 229 3.61 18.72 -15.54
CA GLU A 229 4.95 18.41 -15.02
C GLU A 229 5.16 16.89 -14.92
N ALA A 230 4.21 16.14 -14.35
CA ALA A 230 4.28 14.69 -14.21
C ALA A 230 4.50 13.99 -15.57
N VAL A 231 3.74 14.37 -16.60
CA VAL A 231 3.86 13.82 -17.97
C VAL A 231 5.18 14.23 -18.65
N ALA A 232 5.78 15.35 -18.26
CA ALA A 232 7.07 15.81 -18.81
C ALA A 232 8.29 15.18 -18.12
N VAL A 233 8.16 14.80 -16.83
CA VAL A 233 9.22 14.19 -16.02
C VAL A 233 9.25 12.67 -16.15
N CYS A 234 8.08 12.01 -16.16
CA CYS A 234 7.98 10.55 -16.11
C CYS A 234 8.57 9.87 -17.36
N PRO A 235 9.39 8.81 -17.23
CA PRO A 235 9.79 7.98 -18.37
C PRO A 235 8.57 7.35 -19.05
N GLU A 236 8.47 7.43 -20.39
CA GLU A 236 7.26 7.01 -21.11
C GLU A 236 6.84 5.56 -20.80
N TYR A 237 7.79 4.67 -20.54
CA TYR A 237 7.51 3.27 -20.20
C TYR A 237 6.97 3.04 -18.78
N LEU A 238 7.08 4.03 -17.87
CA LEU A 238 6.49 4.00 -16.52
C LEU A 238 5.22 4.87 -16.43
N SER A 239 4.99 5.77 -17.39
CA SER A 239 3.92 6.79 -17.38
C SER A 239 2.47 6.27 -17.43
N ALA A 240 2.23 4.97 -17.24
CA ALA A 240 0.91 4.36 -17.29
C ALA A 240 -0.05 4.92 -16.23
N GLY A 241 0.38 5.07 -14.97
CA GLY A 241 -0.41 5.70 -13.91
C GLY A 241 -0.62 7.20 -14.13
N VAL A 242 0.47 7.92 -14.45
CA VAL A 242 0.45 9.36 -14.77
C VAL A 242 -0.54 9.72 -15.88
N LEU A 243 -0.66 8.87 -16.90
CA LEU A 243 -1.65 9.03 -17.98
C LEU A 243 -3.10 8.78 -17.55
N GLN A 244 -3.35 8.09 -16.44
CA GLN A 244 -4.67 7.89 -15.85
C GLN A 244 -5.08 9.08 -14.98
N THR A 245 -4.20 9.63 -14.15
CA THR A 245 -4.47 10.89 -13.44
C THR A 245 -4.66 12.05 -14.43
N LEU A 246 -3.87 12.13 -15.50
CA LEU A 246 -4.12 13.04 -16.62
C LEU A 246 -5.53 12.83 -17.21
N ALA A 247 -5.94 11.58 -17.43
CA ALA A 247 -7.27 11.27 -17.96
C ALA A 247 -8.39 11.69 -17.01
N SER A 248 -8.20 11.56 -15.70
CA SER A 248 -9.10 12.00 -14.64
C SER A 248 -9.28 13.53 -14.68
N VAL A 249 -8.19 14.30 -14.68
CA VAL A 249 -8.22 15.77 -14.83
C VAL A 249 -8.93 16.19 -16.13
N ARG A 250 -8.74 15.43 -17.23
CA ARG A 250 -9.44 15.69 -18.51
C ARG A 250 -10.93 15.39 -18.45
N ILE A 251 -11.41 14.47 -17.60
CA ILE A 251 -12.84 14.24 -17.39
C ILE A 251 -13.46 15.43 -16.65
N SER A 252 -12.85 15.88 -15.55
CA SER A 252 -13.33 17.04 -14.78
C SER A 252 -13.35 18.36 -15.57
N GLN A 253 -12.53 18.46 -16.62
CA GLN A 253 -12.54 19.58 -17.59
C GLN A 253 -13.53 19.41 -18.76
N GLU A 254 -14.43 18.41 -18.73
CA GLU A 254 -15.32 18.00 -19.83
C GLU A 254 -14.60 17.57 -21.13
N ARG A 255 -13.27 17.35 -21.10
CA ARG A 255 -12.41 17.04 -22.26
C ARG A 255 -12.32 15.52 -22.53
N ILE A 256 -13.48 14.90 -22.71
CA ILE A 256 -13.64 13.44 -22.80
C ILE A 256 -12.76 12.80 -23.90
N GLU A 257 -12.58 13.41 -25.07
CA GLU A 257 -11.71 12.85 -26.13
C GLU A 257 -10.21 12.90 -25.80
N ASP A 258 -9.76 13.91 -25.03
CA ASP A 258 -8.37 13.97 -24.55
C ASP A 258 -8.16 12.89 -23.47
N SER A 259 -9.13 12.67 -22.60
CA SER A 259 -9.14 11.57 -21.62
C SER A 259 -9.10 10.20 -22.31
N ARG A 260 -10.00 9.95 -23.27
CA ARG A 260 -10.00 8.75 -24.13
C ARG A 260 -8.67 8.51 -24.84
N THR A 261 -7.93 9.57 -25.16
CA THR A 261 -6.59 9.46 -25.77
C THR A 261 -5.53 9.10 -24.74
N ALA A 262 -5.56 9.70 -23.55
CA ALA A 262 -4.64 9.40 -22.46
C ALA A 262 -4.79 7.95 -21.93
N LEU A 263 -6.02 7.48 -21.69
CA LEU A 263 -6.29 6.10 -21.24
C LEU A 263 -5.82 5.05 -22.26
N LYS A 264 -5.96 5.31 -23.56
CA LYS A 264 -5.45 4.40 -24.61
C LYS A 264 -3.92 4.35 -24.62
N ARG A 265 -3.25 5.51 -24.45
CA ARG A 265 -1.78 5.54 -24.28
C ARG A 265 -1.32 4.81 -23.01
N SER A 266 -2.08 4.90 -21.92
CA SER A 266 -1.81 4.14 -20.70
C SER A 266 -1.87 2.64 -20.97
N LEU A 267 -2.94 2.14 -21.62
CA LEU A 267 -3.06 0.74 -22.03
C LEU A 267 -1.94 0.32 -23.01
N ASP A 268 -1.58 1.16 -23.98
CA ASP A 268 -0.53 0.88 -24.96
C ASP A 268 0.86 0.65 -24.32
N ILE A 269 1.09 1.07 -23.07
CA ILE A 269 2.36 0.83 -22.36
C ILE A 269 2.48 -0.65 -21.94
N TRP A 270 1.41 -1.23 -21.36
CA TRP A 270 1.47 -2.52 -20.63
C TRP A 270 0.45 -3.59 -21.07
N TRP A 271 -0.66 -3.23 -21.71
CA TRP A 271 -1.76 -4.15 -22.08
C TRP A 271 -1.47 -4.97 -23.36
N LYS A 272 -0.19 -5.27 -23.64
CA LYS A 272 0.26 -5.86 -24.91
C LYS A 272 0.12 -7.40 -24.98
N ASP A 273 -1.03 -7.96 -24.59
CA ASP A 273 -1.56 -9.19 -25.23
C ASP A 273 -3.03 -9.49 -24.90
N VAL A 274 -3.93 -9.07 -25.80
CA VAL A 274 -5.32 -9.60 -25.90
C VAL A 274 -5.71 -9.88 -27.37
N SER A 275 -5.07 -9.20 -28.33
CA SER A 275 -5.39 -9.33 -29.77
C SER A 275 -4.62 -10.44 -30.51
N SER A 276 -3.65 -11.10 -29.87
CA SER A 276 -2.85 -12.18 -30.48
C SER A 276 -3.46 -13.57 -30.32
N THR A 277 -4.30 -13.78 -29.30
CA THR A 277 -4.81 -15.10 -28.88
C THR A 277 -6.16 -15.48 -29.47
N SER A 278 -6.75 -14.64 -30.33
CA SER A 278 -8.10 -14.83 -30.87
C SER A 278 -8.18 -14.88 -32.42
N SER A 279 -7.17 -15.42 -33.11
CA SER A 279 -7.30 -15.76 -34.54
C SER A 279 -6.37 -16.90 -35.04
N ASP A 280 -6.91 -17.73 -35.95
CA ASP A 280 -6.26 -18.79 -36.76
C ASP A 280 -5.80 -20.10 -36.05
N GLU A 281 -6.75 -20.88 -35.53
CA GLU A 281 -6.55 -22.35 -35.42
C GLU A 281 -6.47 -22.97 -36.84
N GLY A 282 -5.26 -23.01 -37.40
CA GLY A 282 -4.97 -23.59 -38.72
C GLY A 282 -3.89 -24.68 -38.65
N PRO A 283 -4.22 -25.98 -38.80
CA PRO A 283 -3.22 -27.05 -38.65
C PRO A 283 -2.22 -27.06 -39.82
N LYS A 284 -0.94 -26.85 -39.52
CA LYS A 284 0.17 -26.95 -40.48
C LYS A 284 1.33 -27.78 -39.92
N GLU A 285 1.52 -28.96 -40.47
CA GLU A 285 2.68 -29.82 -40.19
C GLU A 285 3.99 -29.26 -40.78
N SER A 286 5.11 -29.69 -40.18
CA SER A 286 6.41 -29.93 -40.84
C SER A 286 7.12 -28.72 -41.50
N GLY A 287 8.06 -28.10 -40.75
CA GLY A 287 9.01 -27.13 -41.29
C GLY A 287 10.25 -26.91 -40.40
N ARG A 288 11.17 -27.88 -40.31
CA ARG A 288 12.41 -27.75 -39.53
C ARG A 288 13.39 -26.75 -40.15
N ALA A 289 13.69 -25.68 -39.42
CA ALA A 289 14.88 -24.85 -39.62
C ALA A 289 15.46 -24.48 -38.24
N GLU A 290 16.78 -24.63 -38.09
CA GLU A 290 17.51 -24.27 -36.87
C GLU A 290 18.17 -22.91 -37.04
N GLY A 291 18.03 -22.04 -36.04
CA GLY A 291 18.63 -20.71 -35.97
C GLY A 291 18.14 -20.06 -34.68
N GLY A 292 18.99 -20.05 -33.65
CA GLY A 292 18.56 -19.73 -32.28
C GLY A 292 18.99 -18.35 -31.82
N GLU A 293 18.14 -17.75 -30.98
CA GLU A 293 18.54 -16.84 -29.93
C GLU A 293 18.05 -17.45 -28.61
N GLU A 294 18.96 -17.86 -27.73
CA GLU A 294 18.60 -18.24 -26.37
C GLU A 294 18.32 -16.97 -25.57
N GLY A 295 17.08 -16.49 -25.67
CA GLY A 295 16.58 -15.42 -24.81
C GLY A 295 16.67 -15.85 -23.35
N THR A 296 17.62 -15.29 -22.61
CA THR A 296 17.82 -15.61 -21.20
C THR A 296 16.56 -15.31 -20.41
N VAL A 297 15.89 -16.35 -19.92
CA VAL A 297 14.78 -16.22 -18.96
C VAL A 297 15.39 -15.81 -17.61
N VAL A 298 15.62 -14.51 -17.45
CA VAL A 298 15.85 -13.88 -16.15
C VAL A 298 14.48 -13.79 -15.48
N GLY A 299 14.25 -14.64 -14.48
CA GLY A 299 13.03 -14.57 -13.66
C GLY A 299 13.15 -13.50 -12.57
N GLY A 300 12.01 -13.09 -12.02
CA GLY A 300 11.97 -12.29 -10.78
C GLY A 300 12.23 -10.79 -10.95
N GLY A 301 11.57 -10.17 -11.92
CA GLY A 301 11.36 -8.73 -11.94
C GLY A 301 10.01 -8.44 -12.59
N GLU A 302 9.16 -7.68 -11.92
CA GLU A 302 7.96 -7.14 -12.56
C GLU A 302 8.41 -6.13 -13.63
N ASP A 303 7.86 -6.25 -14.83
CA ASP A 303 8.06 -5.24 -15.87
C ASP A 303 7.21 -4.03 -15.47
N GLY A 304 7.79 -3.12 -14.68
CA GLY A 304 7.15 -1.99 -13.97
C GLY A 304 6.40 -0.97 -14.85
N ARG A 305 6.25 -1.28 -16.14
CA ARG A 305 5.26 -0.76 -17.07
C ARG A 305 3.83 -1.10 -16.63
N LYS A 306 3.62 -2.29 -16.06
CA LYS A 306 2.31 -2.77 -15.59
C LYS A 306 1.99 -2.09 -14.25
N PRO A 307 0.90 -1.32 -14.15
CA PRO A 307 0.47 -0.78 -12.85
C PRO A 307 0.00 -1.89 -11.91
N ASP A 308 -0.01 -1.58 -10.62
CA ASP A 308 -0.52 -2.44 -9.55
C ASP A 308 -2.03 -2.76 -9.72
N PHE A 309 -2.59 -3.53 -8.79
CA PHE A 309 -4.00 -3.92 -8.83
C PHE A 309 -4.96 -2.72 -8.67
N ALA A 310 -4.73 -1.85 -7.68
CA ALA A 310 -5.61 -0.72 -7.36
C ALA A 310 -5.62 0.33 -8.48
N THR A 311 -4.46 0.66 -9.04
CA THR A 311 -4.34 1.55 -10.20
C THR A 311 -5.14 1.01 -11.40
N ARG A 312 -5.17 -0.30 -11.61
CA ARG A 312 -5.96 -0.93 -12.69
C ARG A 312 -7.47 -1.02 -12.39
N VAL A 313 -7.88 -1.05 -11.12
CA VAL A 313 -9.28 -0.84 -10.72
C VAL A 313 -9.71 0.59 -11.06
N SER A 314 -8.92 1.59 -10.66
CA SER A 314 -9.16 3.01 -11.00
C SER A 314 -9.22 3.25 -12.53
N LEU A 315 -8.31 2.65 -13.30
CA LEU A 315 -8.38 2.64 -14.77
C LEU A 315 -9.71 2.09 -15.29
N SER A 316 -10.23 1.03 -14.68
CA SER A 316 -11.48 0.40 -15.12
C SER A 316 -12.68 1.34 -14.90
N ARG A 317 -12.72 2.03 -13.75
CA ARG A 317 -13.70 3.10 -13.47
C ARG A 317 -13.61 4.22 -14.52
N LEU A 318 -12.41 4.75 -14.77
CA LEU A 318 -12.16 5.82 -15.75
C LEU A 318 -12.57 5.41 -17.19
N LEU A 319 -12.28 4.16 -17.59
CA LEU A 319 -12.68 3.62 -18.89
C LEU A 319 -14.20 3.49 -19.02
N MET A 320 -14.91 3.09 -17.96
CA MET A 320 -16.38 3.07 -17.96
C MET A 320 -16.96 4.48 -18.08
N GLU A 321 -16.44 5.45 -17.32
CA GLU A 321 -16.89 6.85 -17.33
C GLU A 321 -16.74 7.51 -18.71
N VAL A 322 -15.62 7.30 -19.41
CA VAL A 322 -15.46 7.77 -20.80
C VAL A 322 -16.10 6.87 -21.85
N GLN A 323 -16.95 5.92 -21.47
CA GLN A 323 -17.69 5.02 -22.36
C GLN A 323 -16.77 4.18 -23.28
N LEU A 324 -15.71 3.62 -22.71
CA LEU A 324 -14.79 2.62 -23.28
C LEU A 324 -14.94 1.27 -22.55
N GLU A 325 -16.17 0.90 -22.22
CA GLU A 325 -16.57 -0.29 -21.47
C GLU A 325 -16.00 -1.60 -22.05
N PRO A 326 -15.89 -1.82 -23.37
CA PRO A 326 -15.22 -3.02 -23.90
C PRO A 326 -13.74 -3.14 -23.50
N LEU A 327 -13.05 -2.02 -23.27
CA LEU A 327 -11.69 -2.00 -22.72
C LEU A 327 -11.71 -2.16 -21.20
N ALA A 328 -12.66 -1.53 -20.49
CA ALA A 328 -12.83 -1.71 -19.05
C ALA A 328 -13.08 -3.19 -18.71
N MET A 329 -14.03 -3.84 -19.39
CA MET A 329 -14.33 -5.26 -19.26
C MET A 329 -13.09 -6.14 -19.49
N SER A 330 -12.28 -5.82 -20.49
CA SER A 330 -11.03 -6.54 -20.76
C SER A 330 -10.04 -6.44 -19.59
N VAL A 331 -9.92 -5.25 -18.97
CA VAL A 331 -9.07 -5.03 -17.78
C VAL A 331 -9.65 -5.73 -16.54
N LEU A 332 -10.97 -5.69 -16.34
CA LEU A 332 -11.68 -6.32 -15.23
C LEU A 332 -11.61 -7.85 -15.28
N GLU A 333 -11.72 -8.46 -16.46
CA GLU A 333 -11.39 -9.88 -16.65
C GLU A 333 -9.92 -10.18 -16.32
N GLY A 334 -9.01 -9.23 -16.54
CA GLY A 334 -7.60 -9.33 -16.14
C GLY A 334 -7.43 -9.34 -14.63
N LEU A 335 -8.08 -8.40 -13.94
CA LEU A 335 -8.06 -8.28 -12.48
C LEU A 335 -8.66 -9.52 -11.81
N VAL A 336 -9.84 -9.98 -12.24
CA VAL A 336 -10.49 -11.21 -11.73
C VAL A 336 -9.69 -12.48 -12.00
N ARG A 337 -8.79 -12.48 -13.00
CA ARG A 337 -7.84 -13.57 -13.25
C ARG A 337 -6.57 -13.52 -12.38
N GLU A 338 -6.36 -12.42 -11.66
CA GLU A 338 -5.22 -12.21 -10.74
C GLU A 338 -5.67 -12.33 -9.27
N ASP A 339 -6.85 -11.81 -8.93
CA ASP A 339 -7.56 -12.03 -7.67
C ASP A 339 -9.07 -12.23 -7.93
N ASP A 340 -9.60 -13.41 -7.58
CA ASP A 340 -11.02 -13.74 -7.73
C ASP A 340 -11.88 -13.36 -6.52
N GLN A 341 -11.29 -12.73 -5.49
CA GLN A 341 -11.96 -12.34 -4.25
C GLN A 341 -12.33 -10.85 -4.19
N SER A 342 -11.75 -9.99 -5.04
CA SER A 342 -12.08 -8.57 -5.14
C SER A 342 -13.56 -8.30 -5.47
N VAL A 343 -14.36 -8.01 -4.43
CA VAL A 343 -15.78 -7.66 -4.50
C VAL A 343 -16.02 -6.54 -5.52
N GLU A 344 -15.17 -5.51 -5.52
CA GLU A 344 -15.30 -4.37 -6.42
C GLU A 344 -15.06 -4.75 -7.90
N CYS A 345 -14.08 -5.60 -8.21
CA CYS A 345 -13.85 -6.03 -9.59
C CYS A 345 -15.06 -6.79 -10.16
N TRP A 346 -15.70 -7.63 -9.33
CA TRP A 346 -16.93 -8.33 -9.71
C TRP A 346 -18.12 -7.38 -9.89
N TYR A 347 -18.28 -6.39 -9.01
CA TYR A 347 -19.28 -5.32 -9.18
C TYR A 347 -19.07 -4.53 -10.47
N LEU A 348 -17.86 -3.99 -10.68
CA LEU A 348 -17.54 -3.17 -11.85
C LEU A 348 -17.73 -3.96 -13.15
N GLY A 349 -17.30 -5.22 -13.23
CA GLY A 349 -17.49 -6.03 -14.44
C GLY A 349 -18.96 -6.37 -14.69
N GLY A 350 -19.74 -6.61 -13.64
CA GLY A 350 -21.19 -6.78 -13.73
C GLY A 350 -21.89 -5.53 -14.28
N TRP A 351 -21.63 -4.37 -13.67
CA TRP A 351 -22.17 -3.08 -14.10
C TRP A 351 -21.68 -2.69 -15.51
N CYS A 352 -20.42 -2.96 -15.84
CA CYS A 352 -19.85 -2.75 -17.17
C CYS A 352 -20.59 -3.53 -18.26
N GLN A 353 -21.02 -4.78 -18.01
CA GLN A 353 -21.84 -5.55 -18.95
C GLN A 353 -23.25 -4.94 -19.15
N VAL A 354 -23.84 -4.37 -18.10
CA VAL A 354 -25.12 -3.63 -18.20
C VAL A 354 -24.94 -2.35 -19.04
N LEU A 355 -23.86 -1.60 -18.83
CA LEU A 355 -23.56 -0.41 -19.66
C LEU A 355 -23.28 -0.75 -21.13
N ILE A 356 -22.72 -1.94 -21.41
CA ILE A 356 -22.53 -2.45 -22.78
C ILE A 356 -23.88 -2.81 -23.43
N SER A 357 -24.79 -3.46 -22.70
CA SER A 357 -26.07 -3.90 -23.26
C SER A 357 -27.06 -2.77 -23.54
N GLN A 358 -26.97 -1.67 -22.80
CA GLN A 358 -27.79 -0.47 -22.98
C GLN A 358 -27.38 0.39 -24.21
N LYS A 359 -26.40 -0.03 -25.01
CA LYS A 359 -25.94 0.77 -26.17
C LYS A 359 -26.81 0.58 -27.42
N PRO A 360 -26.97 1.63 -28.26
CA PRO A 360 -27.75 1.54 -29.50
C PRO A 360 -27.27 0.48 -30.52
N ASP A 361 -26.00 0.06 -30.44
CA ASP A 361 -25.46 -1.02 -31.27
C ASP A 361 -25.81 -2.42 -30.73
N ALA A 362 -26.14 -2.55 -29.43
CA ALA A 362 -26.64 -3.79 -28.82
C ALA A 362 -28.14 -3.97 -29.05
N ASP A 363 -28.95 -2.89 -29.04
CA ASP A 363 -30.36 -2.88 -29.47
C ASP A 363 -30.56 -3.51 -30.86
N ALA A 364 -29.57 -3.39 -31.74
CA ALA A 364 -29.60 -3.95 -33.09
C ALA A 364 -29.52 -5.50 -33.12
N VAL A 365 -29.07 -6.14 -32.04
CA VAL A 365 -28.89 -7.60 -31.92
C VAL A 365 -29.36 -8.08 -30.53
N PRO A 366 -30.67 -8.33 -30.33
CA PRO A 366 -31.22 -8.72 -29.02
C PRO A 366 -30.58 -9.97 -28.37
N GLU A 367 -30.08 -10.90 -29.17
CA GLU A 367 -29.34 -12.09 -28.70
C GLU A 367 -27.99 -11.72 -28.05
N ALA A 368 -27.35 -10.63 -28.50
CA ALA A 368 -26.12 -10.11 -27.89
C ALA A 368 -26.42 -9.37 -26.58
N ALA A 369 -27.48 -8.57 -26.53
CA ALA A 369 -27.94 -7.92 -25.30
C ALA A 369 -28.28 -8.96 -24.21
N ALA A 370 -29.09 -9.96 -24.53
CA ALA A 370 -29.43 -11.05 -23.61
C ALA A 370 -28.18 -11.77 -23.05
N LYS A 371 -27.18 -12.06 -23.89
CA LYS A 371 -25.91 -12.65 -23.42
C LYS A 371 -25.13 -11.71 -22.49
N CYS A 372 -25.13 -10.40 -22.74
CA CYS A 372 -24.54 -9.42 -21.84
C CYS A 372 -25.29 -9.40 -20.49
N HIS A 373 -26.62 -9.55 -20.49
CA HIS A 373 -27.44 -9.59 -19.27
C HIS A 373 -27.18 -10.87 -18.46
N GLU A 374 -27.08 -12.03 -19.11
CA GLU A 374 -26.67 -13.29 -18.48
C GLU A 374 -25.26 -13.18 -17.85
N THR A 375 -24.34 -12.50 -18.53
CA THR A 375 -22.97 -12.29 -18.04
C THR A 375 -22.94 -11.30 -16.88
N ALA A 376 -23.65 -10.17 -16.98
CA ALA A 376 -23.79 -9.18 -15.92
C ALA A 376 -24.33 -9.82 -14.63
N LYS A 377 -25.39 -10.62 -14.75
CA LYS A 377 -26.01 -11.31 -13.62
C LYS A 377 -25.00 -12.25 -12.91
N GLN A 378 -24.27 -13.08 -13.66
CA GLN A 378 -23.26 -13.98 -13.08
C GLN A 378 -22.16 -13.22 -12.31
N TRP A 379 -21.73 -12.06 -12.81
CA TRP A 379 -20.72 -11.23 -12.14
C TRP A 379 -21.27 -10.58 -10.86
N LEU A 380 -22.51 -10.06 -10.89
CA LEU A 380 -23.15 -9.42 -9.74
C LEU A 380 -23.56 -10.43 -8.65
N GLU A 381 -24.08 -11.60 -9.02
CA GLU A 381 -24.36 -12.70 -8.08
C GLU A 381 -23.08 -13.16 -7.37
N ASN A 382 -21.94 -13.18 -8.07
CA ASN A 382 -20.65 -13.54 -7.47
C ASN A 382 -20.09 -12.39 -6.60
N CYS A 383 -20.30 -11.13 -6.98
CA CYS A 383 -20.00 -9.96 -6.15
C CYS A 383 -20.75 -10.04 -4.80
N LEU A 384 -22.08 -10.17 -4.84
CA LEU A 384 -22.92 -10.24 -3.64
C LEU A 384 -22.66 -11.52 -2.82
N ARG A 385 -22.18 -12.61 -3.43
CA ARG A 385 -21.66 -13.78 -2.71
C ARG A 385 -20.38 -13.45 -1.96
N LEU A 386 -19.41 -12.79 -2.60
CA LEU A 386 -18.13 -12.42 -1.97
C LEU A 386 -18.32 -11.38 -0.87
N TYR A 387 -19.19 -10.39 -1.08
CA TYR A 387 -19.59 -9.39 -0.09
C TYR A 387 -19.93 -10.04 1.26
N ARG A 388 -20.85 -11.03 1.24
CA ARG A 388 -21.26 -11.78 2.44
C ARG A 388 -20.17 -12.69 3.00
N VAL A 389 -19.38 -13.35 2.15
CA VAL A 389 -18.34 -14.31 2.59
C VAL A 389 -17.12 -13.61 3.19
N LEU A 390 -16.84 -12.37 2.81
CA LEU A 390 -15.68 -11.59 3.26
C LEU A 390 -16.01 -10.53 4.33
N GLY A 391 -17.30 -10.29 4.61
CA GLY A 391 -17.72 -9.21 5.51
C GLY A 391 -17.40 -7.83 4.95
N TYR A 392 -17.71 -7.61 3.67
CA TYR A 392 -17.40 -6.34 2.99
C TYR A 392 -18.36 -5.23 3.42
N GLU A 393 -17.87 -3.99 3.52
CA GLU A 393 -18.56 -2.91 4.25
C GLU A 393 -19.20 -1.82 3.35
N ASP A 394 -19.05 -1.88 2.02
CA ASP A 394 -19.65 -0.88 1.10
C ASP A 394 -21.14 -1.18 0.84
N GLU A 395 -21.99 -0.74 1.76
CA GLU A 395 -23.45 -0.83 1.68
C GLU A 395 -24.01 -0.28 0.34
N ARG A 396 -23.42 0.79 -0.20
CA ARG A 396 -23.93 1.46 -1.40
C ARG A 396 -23.60 0.68 -2.67
N LEU A 397 -22.46 -0.01 -2.68
CA LEU A 397 -22.13 -1.01 -3.70
C LEU A 397 -23.07 -2.21 -3.59
N ARG A 398 -23.40 -2.66 -2.37
CA ARG A 398 -24.37 -3.75 -2.13
C ARG A 398 -25.75 -3.41 -2.69
N GLU A 399 -26.30 -2.26 -2.30
CA GLU A 399 -27.61 -1.76 -2.75
C GLU A 399 -27.69 -1.73 -4.28
N HIS A 400 -26.76 -1.06 -4.95
CA HIS A 400 -26.79 -0.93 -6.41
C HIS A 400 -26.55 -2.29 -7.11
N ALA A 401 -25.74 -3.19 -6.55
CA ALA A 401 -25.59 -4.54 -7.09
C ALA A 401 -26.90 -5.36 -7.00
N VAL A 402 -27.68 -5.21 -5.93
CA VAL A 402 -29.02 -5.82 -5.81
C VAL A 402 -30.01 -5.18 -6.80
N GLU A 403 -30.04 -3.84 -6.93
CA GLU A 403 -30.88 -3.15 -7.92
C GLU A 403 -30.61 -3.64 -9.35
N LEU A 404 -29.34 -3.79 -9.72
CA LEU A 404 -28.93 -4.30 -11.03
C LEU A 404 -29.35 -5.77 -11.23
N VAL A 405 -29.21 -6.64 -10.23
CA VAL A 405 -29.66 -8.05 -10.31
C VAL A 405 -31.18 -8.14 -10.45
N HIS A 406 -31.94 -7.31 -9.72
CA HIS A 406 -33.40 -7.23 -9.85
C HIS A 406 -33.81 -6.79 -11.27
N GLY A 407 -33.18 -5.73 -11.80
CA GLY A 407 -33.41 -5.28 -13.18
C GLY A 407 -33.12 -6.37 -14.23
N LEU A 408 -32.00 -7.09 -14.07
CA LEU A 408 -31.61 -8.18 -14.96
C LEU A 408 -32.55 -9.39 -14.90
N ASN A 409 -33.04 -9.77 -13.70
CA ASN A 409 -34.03 -10.85 -13.53
C ASN A 409 -35.31 -10.58 -14.33
N LYS A 410 -35.77 -9.33 -14.30
CA LYS A 410 -36.96 -8.84 -15.01
C LYS A 410 -36.79 -8.83 -16.52
N GLU A 411 -35.64 -8.37 -17.01
CA GLU A 411 -35.35 -8.34 -18.46
C GLU A 411 -35.09 -9.74 -19.05
N LEU A 412 -34.52 -10.65 -18.26
CA LEU A 412 -34.36 -12.06 -18.61
C LEU A 412 -35.66 -12.89 -18.42
N GLY A 413 -36.71 -12.32 -17.81
CA GLY A 413 -37.99 -13.00 -17.60
C GLY A 413 -37.98 -14.09 -16.52
N VAL A 414 -37.08 -13.98 -15.54
CA VAL A 414 -36.86 -14.97 -14.47
C VAL A 414 -37.90 -14.88 -13.35
N GLU A 415 -38.67 -13.78 -13.28
CA GLU A 415 -39.80 -13.52 -12.34
C GLU A 415 -40.96 -14.55 -12.40
N GLY A 416 -40.82 -15.67 -13.12
CA GLY A 416 -41.86 -16.68 -13.36
C GLY A 416 -41.71 -18.01 -12.62
N GLU A 417 -40.62 -18.25 -11.88
CA GLU A 417 -40.39 -19.51 -11.13
C GLU A 417 -40.14 -19.31 -9.61
N MET A 418 -40.34 -18.09 -9.08
CA MET A 418 -40.40 -17.84 -7.63
C MET A 418 -41.87 -17.74 -7.20
N ASP A 419 -42.32 -18.71 -6.42
CA ASP A 419 -43.64 -18.68 -5.75
C ASP A 419 -43.65 -17.60 -4.66
N GLU A 420 -44.84 -17.10 -4.28
CA GLU A 420 -45.06 -16.03 -3.29
C GLU A 420 -44.72 -16.44 -1.81
N GLU A 421 -43.82 -17.41 -1.60
CA GLU A 421 -43.40 -17.95 -0.29
C GLU A 421 -41.86 -17.92 -0.04
N GLU A 422 -41.02 -17.57 -1.02
CA GLU A 422 -39.62 -17.15 -0.77
C GLU A 422 -39.53 -15.63 -0.97
N GLY A 423 -38.98 -14.90 0.02
CA GLY A 423 -38.67 -13.48 -0.10
C GLY A 423 -37.54 -13.23 -1.10
N ASP A 424 -37.16 -11.97 -1.33
CA ASP A 424 -35.94 -11.72 -2.08
C ASP A 424 -34.75 -12.33 -1.30
N PRO A 425 -33.92 -13.23 -1.89
CA PRO A 425 -32.76 -13.84 -1.24
C PRO A 425 -31.68 -12.85 -0.76
N TRP A 426 -31.90 -11.56 -1.00
CA TRP A 426 -31.10 -10.42 -0.57
C TRP A 426 -31.85 -9.43 0.36
N GLU A 427 -33.18 -9.55 0.56
CA GLU A 427 -33.94 -8.80 1.58
C GLU A 427 -33.92 -9.52 2.95
N ASP A 428 -34.11 -10.84 2.99
CA ASP A 428 -34.30 -11.66 4.23
C ASP A 428 -33.01 -11.83 5.10
N VAL A 429 -31.99 -10.98 4.94
CA VAL A 429 -30.65 -11.18 5.53
C VAL A 429 -30.25 -10.11 6.56
N ASP A 430 -30.88 -8.94 6.57
CA ASP A 430 -30.49 -7.81 7.44
C ASP A 430 -31.01 -7.90 8.90
N ASP A 431 -31.75 -8.95 9.26
CA ASP A 431 -32.46 -9.12 10.55
C ASP A 431 -31.86 -10.22 11.46
N GLN A 432 -30.60 -10.66 11.23
CA GLN A 432 -29.95 -11.76 11.98
C GLN A 432 -28.47 -11.48 12.37
N ASP A 433 -28.23 -10.46 13.21
CA ASP A 433 -27.10 -10.44 14.17
C ASP A 433 -27.22 -9.22 15.13
N ASP A 434 -28.27 -9.17 15.99
CA ASP A 434 -28.36 -8.15 17.07
C ASP A 434 -29.24 -8.56 18.29
N GLU A 435 -29.18 -9.85 18.69
CA GLU A 435 -29.71 -10.34 19.99
C GLU A 435 -28.58 -10.89 20.89
N GLU A 436 -27.70 -10.02 21.40
CA GLU A 436 -26.92 -10.36 22.61
C GLU A 436 -27.86 -10.36 23.83
N GLU A 437 -28.07 -11.52 24.46
CA GLU A 437 -28.86 -11.66 25.69
C GLU A 437 -28.20 -10.94 26.88
N GLY A 438 -28.59 -9.68 27.11
CA GLY A 438 -28.24 -8.89 28.28
C GLY A 438 -28.92 -9.40 29.57
N ASP A 439 -28.42 -10.51 30.12
CA ASP A 439 -28.95 -11.18 31.33
C ASP A 439 -28.52 -10.47 32.63
N ASP A 440 -28.99 -9.24 32.83
CA ASP A 440 -28.81 -8.44 34.06
C ASP A 440 -29.67 -9.00 35.22
N GLU A 441 -29.16 -10.02 35.94
CA GLU A 441 -29.77 -10.49 37.21
C GLU A 441 -29.66 -9.42 38.33
N ASP A 442 -30.68 -8.55 38.40
CA ASP A 442 -30.83 -7.49 39.39
C ASP A 442 -31.08 -8.05 40.82
N LEU A 443 -30.01 -8.41 41.52
CA LEU A 443 -30.06 -8.99 42.87
C LEU A 443 -30.27 -7.93 43.96
N GLU A 444 -31.53 -7.63 44.27
CA GLU A 444 -31.91 -6.86 45.47
C GLU A 444 -31.39 -7.50 46.76
N ILE A 445 -30.39 -6.87 47.40
CA ILE A 445 -29.94 -7.22 48.76
C ILE A 445 -30.54 -6.22 49.76
N GLU A 446 -31.59 -6.64 50.46
CA GLU A 446 -32.13 -5.91 51.62
C GLU A 446 -31.07 -5.85 52.75
N GLY A 447 -30.58 -4.64 53.04
CA GLY A 447 -29.63 -4.36 54.12
C GLY A 447 -30.24 -3.55 55.25
N GLU A 448 -30.76 -4.22 56.29
CA GLU A 448 -31.30 -3.55 57.48
C GLU A 448 -30.19 -2.94 58.38
N GLY A 449 -30.36 -1.68 58.78
CA GLY A 449 -30.23 -1.31 60.20
C GLY A 449 -28.92 -0.68 60.73
N GLU A 450 -29.13 0.33 61.58
CA GLU A 450 -28.35 0.64 62.80
C GLU A 450 -26.91 1.21 62.69
N ASP A 451 -26.87 2.56 62.56
CA ASP A 451 -26.53 3.50 63.67
C ASP A 451 -25.16 4.24 63.79
N GLU A 452 -25.27 5.35 64.54
CA GLU A 452 -24.27 6.23 65.19
C GLU A 452 -23.32 7.20 64.41
N VAL A 453 -23.74 8.48 64.42
CA VAL A 453 -22.97 9.67 64.88
C VAL A 453 -21.71 10.16 64.11
N GLY A 454 -21.84 11.35 63.50
CA GLY A 454 -20.97 12.49 63.86
C GLY A 454 -20.41 13.39 62.74
N GLY A 455 -20.68 14.71 62.84
CA GLY A 455 -19.80 15.75 62.25
C GLY A 455 -20.40 16.68 61.19
N HIS A 456 -20.68 17.93 61.58
CA HIS A 456 -21.03 19.08 60.72
C HIS A 456 -20.32 20.33 61.32
N PRO A 457 -20.17 21.50 60.68
CA PRO A 457 -20.48 21.92 59.29
C PRO A 457 -19.33 22.72 58.58
N GLY A 458 -19.56 23.19 57.35
CA GLY A 458 -18.77 24.27 56.69
C GLY A 458 -18.70 24.11 55.15
N ALA A 459 -19.36 24.86 54.25
CA ALA A 459 -20.03 26.18 54.21
C ALA A 459 -19.21 27.34 53.58
N ARG A 460 -19.28 27.47 52.24
CA ARG A 460 -19.08 28.65 51.34
C ARG A 460 -18.99 28.15 49.89
N ALA A 461 -19.70 28.60 48.84
CA ALA A 461 -20.53 29.80 48.57
C ALA A 461 -19.79 31.08 48.16
N TRP A 462 -19.54 31.19 46.83
CA TRP A 462 -19.29 32.33 45.92
C TRP A 462 -19.62 31.76 44.50
N ASP A 463 -20.40 32.30 43.55
CA ASP A 463 -20.93 33.63 43.19
C ASP A 463 -19.94 34.65 42.56
N GLU A 464 -20.43 35.37 41.52
CA GLU A 464 -19.82 36.47 40.72
C GLU A 464 -18.56 36.12 39.87
N ASP A 465 -18.39 36.46 38.56
CA ASP A 465 -19.26 36.86 37.42
C ASP A 465 -18.41 36.70 36.10
N VAL A 466 -18.92 36.25 34.92
CA VAL A 466 -19.52 36.99 33.76
C VAL A 466 -18.52 37.73 32.82
N GLU A 467 -18.92 37.97 31.55
CA GLU A 467 -18.19 38.54 30.37
C GLU A 467 -17.23 37.54 29.65
N MET A 468 -17.35 37.21 28.34
CA MET A 468 -18.14 37.68 27.18
C MET A 468 -17.78 39.05 26.56
N THR A 469 -16.67 39.09 25.81
CA THR A 469 -16.52 39.85 24.54
C THR A 469 -15.67 39.06 23.55
#